data_AF-A0A6B3CE03-F1
#
_entry.id   AF-A0A6B3CE03-F1
#
_cell.length_a   1.000
_cell.length_b   1.000
_cell.length_c   1.000
_cell.angle_alpha   90.00
_cell.angle_beta   90.00
_cell.angle_gamma   90.00
#
_symmetry.space_group_name_H-M   'P 1'
#
loop_
_entity.id
_entity.type
_entity.pdbx_description
1 polymer ?
#
loop_
_entity_poly.entity_id
_entity_poly.type
_entity_poly.pdbx_seq_one_letter_code
_entity_poly.pdbx_strand_id
1 'polypeptide(L)'
;RLEARATALNVYALYAVPGLLQTEDYARAVFHMQRPLLEDDVIEQRLEARMVRQEIFRRRPAPLMSFVIEEAVLRRPIGGRKVMRETLEQVLLTGQSRNVEVQV
;
A
#
# COMPACT_ATOMS: atom_id res chain seq x y z
N ARG A 1 4.19 -13.61 4.47
CA ARG A 1 3.96 -14.91 5.16
C ARG A 1 3.19 -14.78 6.48
N LEU A 2 3.49 -13.79 7.33
CA LEU A 2 2.75 -13.58 8.60
C LEU A 2 1.33 -13.03 8.39
N GLU A 3 1.16 -12.13 7.43
CA GLU A 3 -0.14 -11.53 7.07
C GLU A 3 -1.23 -12.56 6.77
N ALA A 4 -0.87 -13.64 6.06
CA ALA A 4 -1.81 -14.71 5.72
C ALA A 4 -2.42 -15.42 6.94
N ARG A 5 -1.78 -15.34 8.10
CA ARG A 5 -2.22 -15.93 9.38
C ARG A 5 -2.63 -14.88 10.42
N ALA A 6 -2.51 -13.59 10.10
CA ALA A 6 -2.80 -12.52 11.04
C ALA A 6 -4.30 -12.43 11.35
N THR A 7 -4.63 -12.08 12.60
CA THR A 7 -6.00 -11.73 13.02
C THR A 7 -6.23 -10.22 12.91
N ALA A 8 -5.17 -9.43 13.08
CA ALA A 8 -5.16 -7.99 12.89
C ALA A 8 -3.85 -7.53 12.24
N LEU A 9 -3.91 -6.41 11.52
CA LEU A 9 -2.78 -5.74 10.89
C LEU A 9 -2.87 -4.25 11.19
N ASN A 10 -1.81 -3.68 11.76
CA ASN A 10 -1.73 -2.27 12.10
C ASN A 10 -0.48 -1.67 11.45
N VAL A 11 -0.64 -0.55 10.76
CA VAL A 11 0.46 0.12 10.06
C VAL A 11 0.42 1.60 10.35
N TYR A 12 1.56 2.15 10.77
CA TYR A 12 1.79 3.59 10.85
C TYR A 12 2.72 4.01 9.71
N ALA A 13 2.24 4.89 8.83
CA ALA A 13 2.90 5.28 7.60
C ALA A 13 3.42 6.71 7.67
N LEU A 14 4.74 6.82 7.76
CA LEU A 14 5.48 8.09 7.87
C LEU A 14 6.06 8.59 6.53
N TYR A 15 6.29 7.68 5.57
CA TYR A 15 7.14 7.96 4.41
C TYR A 15 6.46 7.78 3.05
N ALA A 16 5.55 6.81 2.94
CA ALA A 16 4.81 6.47 1.73
C ALA A 16 3.50 5.80 2.13
N VAL A 17 2.53 5.80 1.22
CA VAL A 17 1.23 5.11 1.42
C VAL A 17 1.50 3.64 1.80
N PRO A 18 0.80 3.05 2.79
CA PRO A 18 0.96 1.65 3.17
C PRO A 18 0.91 0.72 1.96
N GLY A 19 1.83 -0.25 1.87
CA GLY A 19 1.96 -1.12 0.69
C GLY A 19 0.69 -1.87 0.27
N LEU A 20 -0.19 -2.19 1.23
CA LEU A 20 -1.49 -2.82 0.96
C LEU A 20 -2.52 -1.86 0.32
N LEU A 21 -2.30 -0.55 0.41
CA LEU A 21 -3.17 0.48 -0.15
C LEU A 21 -2.59 1.10 -1.44
N GLN A 22 -1.40 0.68 -1.88
CA GLN A 22 -0.75 1.21 -3.07
C GLN A 22 -1.38 0.65 -4.34
N THR A 23 -1.47 1.47 -5.38
CA THR A 23 -1.62 0.97 -6.76
C THR A 23 -0.29 0.42 -7.25
N GLU A 24 -0.30 -0.37 -8.34
CA GLU A 24 0.93 -0.89 -8.95
C GLU A 24 1.88 0.26 -9.35
N ASP A 25 1.35 1.29 -10.02
CA ASP A 25 2.13 2.45 -10.47
C ASP A 25 2.77 3.22 -9.31
N TYR A 26 2.07 3.37 -8.17
CA TYR A 26 2.63 4.00 -6.99
C TYR A 26 3.74 3.14 -6.37
N ALA A 27 3.49 1.82 -6.25
CA ALA A 27 4.50 0.90 -5.74
C ALA A 27 5.77 0.90 -6.61
N ARG A 28 5.60 0.96 -7.93
CA ARG A 28 6.68 1.04 -8.92
C ARG A 28 7.49 2.32 -8.73
N ALA A 29 6.81 3.45 -8.60
CA ALA A 29 7.46 4.74 -8.32
C ALA A 29 8.24 4.72 -6.99
N VAL A 30 7.68 4.12 -5.93
CA VAL A 30 8.39 3.95 -4.64
C VAL A 30 9.65 3.10 -4.79
N PHE A 31 9.62 2.02 -5.59
CA PHE A 31 10.80 1.18 -5.81
C PHE A 31 11.90 1.88 -6.60
N HIS A 32 11.56 2.65 -7.64
CA HIS A 32 12.55 3.45 -8.39
C HIS A 32 13.23 4.54 -7.55
N MET A 33 12.60 4.97 -6.45
CA MET A 33 13.19 5.92 -5.51
C MET A 33 14.17 5.29 -4.52
N GLN A 34 14.24 3.96 -4.39
CA GLN A 34 15.15 3.31 -3.46
C GLN A 34 16.61 3.61 -3.79
N ARG A 35 17.42 3.73 -2.73
CA ARG A 35 18.87 3.91 -2.84
C ARG A 35 19.58 2.85 -1.99
N PRO A 36 20.54 2.09 -2.55
CA PRO A 36 20.98 2.10 -3.95
C PRO A 36 19.85 1.72 -4.92
N LEU A 37 20.03 2.10 -6.20
CA LEU A 37 19.06 1.76 -7.24
C LEU A 37 18.88 0.25 -7.31
N LEU A 38 17.64 -0.18 -7.51
CA LEU A 38 17.33 -1.58 -7.79
C LEU A 38 17.40 -1.81 -9.30
N GLU A 39 17.86 -2.99 -9.69
CA GLU A 39 17.73 -3.48 -11.06
C GLU A 39 16.24 -3.72 -11.40
N ASP A 40 15.88 -3.59 -12.68
CA ASP A 40 14.49 -3.63 -13.13
C ASP A 40 13.81 -4.97 -12.83
N ASP A 41 14.54 -6.08 -12.93
CA ASP A 41 14.05 -7.43 -12.60
C ASP A 41 13.67 -7.56 -11.11
N VAL A 42 14.46 -6.95 -10.23
CA VAL A 42 14.18 -6.88 -8.79
C VAL A 42 12.96 -6.02 -8.52
N ILE A 43 12.76 -4.93 -9.28
CA ILE A 43 11.56 -4.08 -9.16
C ILE A 43 10.31 -4.88 -9.52
N GLU A 44 10.30 -5.56 -10.66
CA GLU A 44 9.15 -6.38 -11.09
C GLU A 44 8.82 -7.48 -10.08
N GLN A 45 9.84 -8.21 -9.60
CA GLN A 45 9.62 -9.26 -8.60
C GLN A 45 9.00 -8.71 -7.31
N ARG A 46 9.47 -7.54 -6.86
CA ARG A 46 8.95 -6.91 -5.64
C ARG A 46 7.57 -6.30 -5.85
N LEU A 47 7.25 -5.85 -7.06
CA LEU A 47 5.92 -5.39 -7.45
C LEU A 47 4.92 -6.53 -7.43
N GLU A 48 5.24 -7.66 -8.05
CA GLU A 48 4.40 -8.85 -8.02
C GLU A 48 4.13 -9.28 -6.57
N ALA A 49 5.18 -9.37 -5.75
CA ALA A 49 5.03 -9.68 -4.33
C ALA A 49 4.20 -8.64 -3.56
N ARG A 50 4.26 -7.36 -3.92
CA ARG A 50 3.44 -6.27 -3.33
C ARG A 50 1.97 -6.46 -3.67
N MET A 51 1.67 -6.77 -4.93
CA MET A 51 0.29 -6.94 -5.41
C MET A 51 -0.34 -8.22 -4.88
N VAL A 52 0.39 -9.33 -4.84
CA VAL A 52 -0.08 -10.60 -4.24
C VAL A 52 -0.47 -10.42 -2.77
N ARG A 53 0.23 -9.55 -2.01
CA ARG A 53 -0.15 -9.29 -0.61
C ARG A 53 -1.55 -8.68 -0.45
N GLN A 54 -2.08 -7.99 -1.47
CA GLN A 54 -3.43 -7.43 -1.41
C GLN A 54 -4.53 -8.50 -1.48
N GLU A 55 -4.20 -9.75 -1.81
CA GLU A 55 -5.16 -10.86 -1.67
C GLU A 55 -5.68 -11.03 -0.24
N ILE A 56 -4.99 -10.48 0.77
CA ILE A 56 -5.44 -10.45 2.15
C ILE A 56 -6.84 -9.83 2.30
N PHE A 57 -7.22 -8.85 1.46
CA PHE A 57 -8.56 -8.25 1.47
C PHE A 57 -9.66 -9.24 1.09
N ARG A 58 -9.33 -10.30 0.35
CA ARG A 58 -10.27 -11.35 -0.08
C ARG A 58 -10.33 -12.54 0.89
N ARG A 59 -9.41 -12.63 1.87
CA ARG A 59 -9.30 -13.75 2.80
C ARG A 59 -10.52 -13.85 3.73
N ARG A 60 -10.92 -15.08 4.07
CA ARG A 60 -11.91 -15.38 5.11
C ARG A 60 -11.31 -16.31 6.19
N PRO A 61 -11.47 -16.00 7.50
CA PRO A 61 -12.04 -14.77 8.05
C PRO A 61 -11.17 -13.54 7.72
N ALA A 62 -11.82 -12.41 7.46
CA ALA A 62 -11.12 -11.18 7.11
C ALA A 62 -10.40 -10.61 8.35
N PRO A 63 -9.11 -10.26 8.27
CA PRO A 63 -8.42 -9.64 9.40
C PRO A 63 -8.91 -8.21 9.60
N LEU A 64 -8.83 -7.71 10.83
CA LEU A 64 -8.97 -6.28 11.09
C LEU A 64 -7.71 -5.56 10.59
N MET A 65 -7.88 -4.44 9.90
CA MET A 65 -6.79 -3.67 9.32
C MET A 65 -6.91 -2.21 9.72
N SER A 66 -5.89 -1.65 10.37
CA SER A 66 -5.83 -0.24 10.73
C SER A 66 -4.60 0.41 10.11
N PHE A 67 -4.81 1.54 9.43
CA PHE A 67 -3.78 2.31 8.78
C PHE A 67 -3.83 3.74 9.30
N VAL A 68 -2.75 4.18 9.95
CA VAL A 68 -2.56 5.58 10.35
C VAL A 68 -1.54 6.18 9.38
N ILE A 69 -1.90 7.23 8.65
CA ILE A 69 -1.11 7.78 7.55
C ILE A 69 -0.88 9.26 7.78
N GLU A 70 0.37 9.69 7.93
CA GLU A 70 0.70 11.11 8.03
C GLU A 70 0.17 11.91 6.82
N GLU A 71 -0.47 13.06 7.05
CA GLU A 71 -1.02 13.91 5.98
C GLU A 71 0.03 14.25 4.90
N ALA A 72 1.29 14.45 5.32
CA ALA A 72 2.40 14.73 4.42
C ALA A 72 2.61 13.62 3.36
N VAL A 73 2.27 12.37 3.67
CA VAL A 73 2.34 11.23 2.75
C VAL A 73 1.30 11.38 1.64
N LEU A 74 0.07 11.78 1.99
CA LEU A 74 -1.03 11.98 1.03
C LEU A 74 -0.82 13.21 0.15
N ARG A 75 -0.04 14.19 0.63
CA ARG A 75 0.28 15.42 -0.11
C ARG A 75 1.54 15.32 -0.99
N ARG A 76 2.31 14.24 -0.91
CA ARG A 76 3.57 14.06 -1.67
C ARG A 76 3.35 13.23 -2.94
N PRO A 77 3.33 13.80 -4.15
CA PRO A 77 2.94 13.10 -5.37
C PRO A 77 4.03 12.17 -5.92
N ILE A 78 4.34 11.09 -5.20
CA ILE A 78 5.21 10.00 -5.68
C ILE A 78 4.58 9.38 -6.94
N GLY A 79 5.38 9.23 -8.01
CA GLY A 79 4.89 8.82 -9.33
C GLY A 79 4.12 9.91 -10.09
N GLY A 80 4.03 11.13 -9.55
CA GLY A 80 3.31 12.24 -10.15
C GLY A 80 1.83 12.33 -9.71
N ARG A 81 1.17 13.42 -10.12
CA ARG A 81 -0.20 13.74 -9.66
C ARG A 81 -1.25 12.73 -10.08
N LYS A 82 -1.11 12.13 -11.27
CA LYS A 82 -2.02 11.10 -11.79
C LYS A 82 -1.98 9.85 -10.90
N VAL A 83 -0.79 9.30 -10.69
CA VAL A 83 -0.56 8.12 -9.86
C VAL A 83 -1.01 8.36 -8.42
N MET A 84 -0.73 9.54 -7.87
CA MET A 84 -1.20 9.88 -6.53
C MET A 84 -2.73 9.93 -6.44
N ARG A 85 -3.42 10.54 -7.42
CA ARG A 85 -4.89 10.56 -7.43
C ARG A 85 -5.47 9.14 -7.42
N GLU A 86 -4.97 8.26 -8.28
CA GLU A 86 -5.41 6.85 -8.35
C GLU A 86 -5.14 6.11 -7.04
N THR A 87 -4.02 6.42 -6.37
CA THR A 87 -3.70 5.86 -5.05
C THR A 87 -4.67 6.36 -3.98
N LEU A 88 -5.05 7.63 -3.99
CA LEU A 88 -6.03 8.18 -3.06
C LEU A 88 -7.42 7.57 -3.28
N GLU A 89 -7.82 7.37 -4.55
CA GLU A 89 -9.05 6.64 -4.90
C GLU A 89 -9.03 5.20 -4.34
N GLN A 90 -7.89 4.49 -4.50
CA GLN A 90 -7.71 3.15 -3.93
C GLN A 90 -7.82 3.12 -2.40
N VAL A 91 -7.22 4.09 -1.71
CA VAL A 91 -7.32 4.24 -0.25
C VAL A 91 -8.77 4.46 0.16
N LEU A 92 -9.49 5.36 -0.52
CA LEU A 92 -10.90 5.65 -0.25
C LEU A 92 -11.78 4.42 -0.45
N LEU A 93 -11.63 3.70 -1.56
CA LEU A 93 -12.39 2.48 -1.84
C LEU A 93 -12.12 1.39 -0.81
N THR A 94 -10.85 1.19 -0.46
CA THR A 94 -10.46 0.16 0.52
C THR A 94 -11.00 0.50 1.92
N GLY A 95 -10.96 1.77 2.31
CA GLY A 95 -11.48 2.28 3.58
C GLY A 95 -13.00 2.13 3.77
N GLN A 96 -13.76 1.82 2.71
CA GLN A 96 -15.19 1.51 2.83
C GLN A 96 -15.47 0.09 3.35
N SER A 97 -14.44 -0.77 3.43
CA SER A 97 -14.59 -2.13 3.95
C SER A 97 -14.80 -2.14 5.46
N ARG A 98 -15.74 -2.94 5.95
CA ARG A 98 -16.12 -3.00 7.39
C ARG A 98 -14.99 -3.41 8.34
N ASN A 99 -13.95 -4.05 7.81
CA ASN A 99 -12.79 -4.54 8.57
C ASN A 99 -11.54 -3.67 8.36
N VAL A 100 -11.69 -2.49 7.74
CA VAL A 100 -10.60 -1.56 7.46
C VAL A 100 -10.87 -0.23 8.13
N GLU A 101 -9.87 0.32 8.78
CA GLU A 101 -9.85 1.67 9.33
C GLU A 101 -8.67 2.44 8.73
N VAL A 102 -8.92 3.67 8.29
CA VAL A 102 -7.90 4.59 7.78
C VAL A 102 -8.00 5.90 8.56
N GLN A 103 -6.90 6.33 9.15
CA GLN A 103 -6.75 7.57 9.89
C GLN A 103 -5.63 8.41 9.26
N VAL A 104 -5.76 9.73 9.33
CA VAL A 104 -4.79 10.72 8.81
C VAL A 104 -4.32 11.62 9.92
#